data_AF-A0A7V9HJX0-F1
#
_entry.id   AF-A0A7V9HJX0-F1
#
_cell.length_a   1.000
_cell.length_b   1.000
_cell.length_c   1.000
_cell.angle_alpha   90.00
_cell.angle_beta   90.00
_cell.angle_gamma   90.00
#
_symmetry.space_group_name_H-M   'P 1'
#
loop_
_entity.id
_entity.type
_entity.pdbx_description
1 polymer ?
#
loop_
_entity_poly.entity_id
_entity_poly.type
_entity_poly.pdbx_seq_one_letter_code
_entity_poly.pdbx_strand_id
1 'polypeptide(L)'
;MKVLYLDESGNHDLNPTKIAPNYPVFVLGGVIVDRAHVRNVIEPDIRQFKRTHFGREDVILGAQGADLSWQGQSTRGSPSPHPVGDPAPPYRSTV
;
A
#
# COMPACT_ATOMS: atom_id res chain seq x y z
N MET A 1 5.57 -17.15 22.37
CA MET A 1 6.48 -16.02 22.04
C MET A 1 5.62 -14.86 21.56
N LYS A 2 5.87 -13.64 22.03
CA LYS A 2 5.11 -12.44 21.60
C LYS A 2 5.82 -11.76 20.43
N VAL A 3 5.03 -11.09 19.59
CA VAL A 3 5.48 -10.26 18.48
C VAL A 3 4.88 -8.86 18.67
N LEU A 4 5.70 -7.82 18.58
CA LEU A 4 5.26 -6.43 18.56
C LEU A 4 5.24 -5.97 17.11
N TYR A 5 4.09 -5.50 16.65
CA TYR A 5 3.96 -4.70 15.45
C TYR A 5 3.87 -3.24 15.88
N LEU A 6 4.67 -2.39 15.26
CA LEU A 6 4.73 -0.97 15.55
C LEU A 6 4.70 -0.22 14.22
N ASP A 7 3.93 0.85 14.17
CA ASP A 7 3.77 1.68 13.00
C ASP A 7 3.62 3.15 13.40
N GLU A 8 3.98 4.02 12.47
CA GLU A 8 3.94 5.47 12.67
C GLU A 8 2.64 6.02 12.10
N SER A 9 1.99 6.89 12.86
CA SER A 9 0.78 7.58 12.47
C SER A 9 0.88 9.03 12.92
N GLY A 10 0.54 10.00 12.08
CA GLY A 10 0.84 11.39 12.39
C GLY A 10 1.11 12.23 11.16
N ASN A 11 1.14 13.55 11.36
CA ASN A 11 1.76 14.43 10.40
C ASN A 11 3.26 14.60 10.72
N HIS A 12 4.12 14.00 9.91
CA HIS A 12 5.57 14.12 10.05
C HIS A 12 6.14 15.51 9.69
N ASP A 13 5.30 16.47 9.29
CA ASP A 13 5.71 17.81 8.91
C ASP A 13 6.03 18.66 10.15
N LEU A 14 7.21 19.28 10.13
CA LEU A 14 7.66 20.21 11.17
C LEU A 14 7.20 21.65 10.90
N ASN A 15 6.54 21.91 9.76
CA ASN A 15 6.01 23.21 9.41
C ASN A 15 4.71 23.51 10.19
N PRO A 16 4.68 24.53 11.06
CA PRO A 16 3.51 24.86 11.87
C PRO A 16 2.25 25.17 11.07
N THR A 17 2.37 25.63 9.82
CA THR A 17 1.20 25.94 8.98
C THR A 17 0.54 24.71 8.35
N LYS A 18 1.18 23.54 8.44
CA LYS A 18 0.71 22.28 7.87
C LYS A 18 0.27 21.26 8.92
N ILE A 19 0.48 21.54 10.20
CA ILE A 19 0.05 20.65 11.28
C ILE A 19 -1.48 20.71 11.40
N ALA A 20 -2.13 19.56 11.28
CA ALA A 20 -3.57 19.45 11.48
C ALA A 20 -3.90 19.79 12.94
N PRO A 21 -4.75 20.79 13.24
CA PRO A 21 -4.97 21.27 14.61
C PRO A 21 -5.52 20.20 15.56
N ASN A 22 -6.22 19.21 15.01
CA ASN A 22 -6.95 18.19 15.76
C ASN A 22 -6.28 16.82 15.71
N TYR A 23 -5.07 16.71 15.14
CA TYR A 23 -4.38 15.44 15.00
C TYR A 23 -2.92 15.55 15.49
N PRO A 24 -2.46 14.63 16.34
CA PRO A 24 -1.10 14.68 16.88
C PRO A 24 -0.06 14.61 15.75
N VAL A 25 1.02 15.37 15.93
CA VAL A 25 2.14 15.48 14.98
C VAL A 25 2.78 14.10 14.76
N PHE A 26 2.96 13.31 15.82
CA PHE A 26 3.55 11.99 15.68
C PHE A 26 3.07 11.04 16.78
N VAL A 27 2.61 9.86 16.38
CA VAL A 27 2.13 8.78 17.26
C VAL A 27 2.71 7.47 16.78
N LEU A 28 3.23 6.68 17.72
CA LEU A 28 3.57 5.29 17.47
C LEU A 28 2.40 4.41 17.92
N GLY A 29 1.71 3.83 16.96
CA GLY A 29 0.65 2.85 17.19
C GLY A 29 1.25 1.45 17.13
N GLY A 30 0.93 0.59 18.10
CA GLY A 30 1.45 -0.78 18.08
C GLY A 30 0.52 -1.78 18.74
N VAL A 31 0.68 -3.05 18.34
CA VAL A 31 -0.05 -4.19 18.89
C VAL A 31 0.91 -5.31 19.24
N ILE A 32 0.76 -5.86 20.44
CA ILE A 32 1.49 -7.04 20.90
C ILE A 32 0.58 -8.25 20.77
N VAL A 33 1.04 -9.24 20.01
CA VAL A 33 0.25 -10.44 19.70
C VAL A 33 1.06 -11.69 20.01
N ASP A 34 0.38 -12.78 20.37
CA ASP A 34 1.03 -14.08 20.41
C ASP A 34 1.38 -14.56 18.99
N ARG A 35 2.62 -15.03 18.78
CA ARG A 35 3.07 -15.55 17.48
C ARG A 35 2.16 -16.66 16.95
N ALA A 36 1.66 -17.54 17.81
CA ALA A 36 0.76 -18.60 17.37
C ALA A 36 -0.57 -18.02 16.84
N HIS A 37 -1.06 -16.96 17.47
CA HIS A 37 -2.28 -16.27 17.03
C HIS A 37 -2.08 -15.52 15.71
N VAL A 38 -0.91 -14.90 15.52
CA VAL A 38 -0.54 -14.29 14.22
C VAL A 38 -0.64 -15.32 13.11
N ARG A 39 0.05 -16.45 13.25
CA ARG A 39 0.13 -17.50 12.21
C ARG A 39 -1.22 -18.15 11.93
N ASN A 40 -1.96 -18.48 12.97
CA ASN A 40 -3.12 -19.35 12.85
C ASN A 40 -4.44 -18.60 12.66
N VAL A 41 -4.48 -17.30 12.94
CA VAL A 41 -5.70 -16.47 12.84
C VAL A 41 -5.48 -15.26 11.95
N ILE A 42 -4.56 -14.36 12.33
CA ILE A 42 -4.39 -13.08 11.65
C ILE A 42 -3.91 -13.24 10.19
N GLU A 43 -2.88 -14.06 9.94
CA GLU A 43 -2.35 -14.29 8.59
C GLU A 43 -3.40 -14.90 7.62
N PRO A 44 -4.15 -15.95 8.01
CA PRO A 44 -5.30 -16.42 7.24
C PRO A 44 -6.34 -15.34 6.93
N ASP A 45 -6.73 -14.56 7.93
CA ASP A 45 -7.76 -13.52 7.77
C ASP A 45 -7.30 -12.40 6.83
N ILE A 46 -6.04 -11.96 6.95
CA ILE A 46 -5.44 -10.99 6.03
C ILE A 46 -5.37 -11.53 4.61
N ARG A 47 -5.00 -12.80 4.43
CA ARG A 47 -5.00 -13.44 3.09
C ARG A 47 -6.39 -13.47 2.48
N GLN A 48 -7.40 -13.85 3.27
CA GLN A 48 -8.79 -13.84 2.81
C GLN A 48 -9.25 -12.43 2.45
N PHE A 49 -8.94 -11.43 3.28
CA PHE A 49 -9.21 -10.02 2.98
C PHE A 49 -8.58 -9.62 1.64
N LYS A 50 -7.30 -9.96 1.41
CA LYS A 50 -6.62 -9.64 0.15
C LYS A 50 -7.27 -10.32 -1.06
N ARG A 51 -7.65 -11.60 -0.94
CA ARG A 51 -8.38 -12.30 -2.02
C ARG A 51 -9.72 -11.65 -2.31
N THR A 52 -10.48 -11.31 -1.27
CA THR A 52 -11.82 -10.70 -1.42
C THR A 52 -11.74 -9.35 -2.13
N HIS A 53 -10.74 -8.52 -1.83
CA HIS A 53 -10.67 -7.15 -2.35
C HIS A 53 -9.76 -6.97 -3.57
N PHE A 54 -8.74 -7.81 -3.75
CA PHE A 54 -7.75 -7.68 -4.83
C PHE A 54 -7.63 -8.92 -5.73
N GLY A 55 -8.33 -10.02 -5.40
CA GLY A 55 -8.26 -11.28 -6.16
C GLY A 55 -6.92 -12.04 -6.05
N ARG A 56 -5.95 -11.52 -5.28
CA ARG A 56 -4.58 -12.05 -5.13
C ARG A 56 -4.04 -11.75 -3.73
N GLU A 57 -3.05 -12.51 -3.27
CA GLU A 57 -2.51 -12.40 -1.89
C GLU A 57 -1.15 -11.69 -1.79
N ASP A 58 -0.45 -11.56 -2.92
CA ASP A 58 0.89 -10.99 -3.02
C ASP A 58 0.91 -9.45 -3.05
N VAL A 59 -0.27 -8.82 -2.94
CA VAL A 59 -0.37 -7.38 -2.66
C VAL A 59 0.19 -7.11 -1.28
N ILE A 60 1.17 -6.21 -1.19
CA ILE A 60 1.72 -5.73 0.07
C ILE A 60 0.85 -4.56 0.55
N LEU A 61 0.27 -4.69 1.74
CA LEU A 61 -0.51 -3.63 2.36
C LEU A 61 0.45 -2.76 3.18
N GLY A 62 0.57 -1.48 2.79
CA GLY A 62 1.26 -0.45 3.55
C GLY A 62 0.26 0.46 4.24
N ALA A 63 0.63 1.01 5.39
CA ALA A 63 -0.23 1.86 6.21
C ALA A 63 -0.35 3.32 5.75
N GLN A 64 0.33 3.71 4.66
CA GLN A 64 0.18 5.04 4.08
C GLN A 64 -1.15 5.15 3.32
N GLY A 65 -2.20 5.56 4.05
CA GLY A 65 -3.42 6.09 3.47
C GLY A 65 -3.48 7.61 3.62
N ALA A 66 -3.67 8.30 2.49
CA ALA A 66 -4.09 9.71 2.34
C ALA A 66 -3.05 10.78 1.92
N ASP A 67 -2.02 10.43 1.15
CA ASP A 67 -1.48 11.37 0.16
C ASP A 67 -1.30 10.69 -1.19
N LEU A 68 -2.04 11.16 -2.19
CA LEU A 68 -1.95 10.72 -3.60
C LEU A 68 -0.68 11.28 -4.30
N SER A 69 0.29 11.80 -3.55
CA SER A 69 1.54 12.36 -4.08
C SER A 69 2.75 11.42 -4.04
N TRP A 70 2.61 10.13 -3.71
CA TRP A 70 3.76 9.20 -3.74
C TRP A 70 4.30 9.02 -5.18
N GLN A 71 5.23 9.90 -5.56
CA GLN A 71 6.11 9.74 -6.71
C GLN A 71 7.30 8.88 -6.26
N GLY A 72 7.19 7.59 -6.58
CA GLY A 72 8.28 6.71 -6.99
C GLY A 72 9.58 6.75 -6.19
N GLN A 73 9.77 5.76 -5.32
CA GLN A 73 11.09 5.18 -5.15
C GLN A 73 11.24 3.95 -6.05
N SER A 74 12.23 4.06 -6.94
CA SER A 74 12.72 3.07 -7.89
C SER A 74 12.90 1.69 -7.27
N THR A 75 12.09 0.71 -7.70
CA THR A 75 12.50 -0.68 -7.67
C THR A 75 13.44 -0.91 -8.86
N ARG A 76 14.75 -1.02 -8.57
CA ARG A 76 15.70 -1.55 -9.55
C ARG A 76 15.29 -2.98 -9.90
N GLY A 77 15.11 -3.24 -11.19
CA GLY A 77 15.08 -4.59 -11.76
C GLY A 77 13.71 -5.06 -12.26
N SER A 78 13.18 -4.41 -13.28
CA SER A 78 12.19 -5.04 -14.18
C SER A 78 12.88 -5.36 -15.52
N PRO A 79 12.72 -6.56 -16.10
CA PRO A 79 13.26 -6.86 -17.42
C PRO A 79 12.51 -6.06 -18.49
N SER A 80 13.27 -5.62 -19.51
CA SER A 80 12.84 -4.72 -20.58
C SER A 80 11.49 -5.11 -21.21
N PRO A 81 10.59 -4.15 -21.49
CA PRO A 81 9.39 -4.44 -22.27
C PRO A 81 9.78 -4.66 -23.74
N HIS A 82 9.32 -5.79 -24.31
CA HIS A 82 9.31 -6.01 -25.75
C HIS A 82 8.49 -4.91 -26.46
N PRO A 83 8.85 -4.50 -27.69
CA PRO A 83 8.11 -3.48 -28.40
C PRO A 83 6.71 -4.00 -28.79
N VAL A 84 5.68 -3.32 -28.27
CA VAL A 84 4.29 -3.45 -28.74
C VAL A 84 4.21 -2.80 -30.11
N GLY A 85 3.77 -3.56 -31.11
CA GLY A 85 3.64 -3.11 -32.50
C GLY A 85 2.66 -1.95 -32.69
N ASP A 86 2.85 -1.22 -33.79
CA ASP A 86 2.11 -0.01 -34.17
C ASP A 86 0.57 -0.18 -34.15
N PRO A 87 -0.18 0.86 -33.77
CA PRO A 87 -1.64 0.83 -33.88
C PRO A 87 -2.11 0.91 -35.34
N ALA A 88 -3.01 0.00 -35.70
CA ALA A 88 -3.70 -0.04 -37.00
C ALA A 88 -4.53 1.25 -37.29
N PRO A 89 -4.74 1.62 -38.57
CA PRO A 89 -5.38 2.88 -38.95
C PRO A 89 -6.90 2.91 -38.67
N PRO A 90 -7.49 4.10 -38.49
CA PRO A 90 -8.90 4.23 -38.14
C PRO A 90 -9.83 3.91 -39.33
N TYR A 91 -10.79 3.02 -39.06
CA TYR A 91 -11.88 2.65 -39.98
C TYR A 91 -12.74 3.88 -40.33
N ARG A 92 -12.81 4.26 -41.61
CA ARG A 92 -13.85 5.18 -42.13
C ARG A 92 -15.13 4.36 -42.37
N SER A 93 -16.22 4.68 -41.68
CA SER A 93 -17.56 4.25 -42.10
C SER A 93 -18.21 5.34 -42.94
N THR A 94 -18.43 5.05 -44.22
CA THR A 94 -19.28 5.81 -45.13
C THR A 94 -20.73 5.40 -44.87
N VAL A 95 -21.61 6.37 -44.61
CA VAL A 95 -23.01 6.40 -45.09
C VAL A 95 -23.34 7.85 -45.42
#